data_AF-A0A7C0XVP2-F1
#
_entry.id   AF-A0A7C0XVP2-F1
#
_cell.length_a   1.000
_cell.length_b   1.000
_cell.length_c   1.000
_cell.angle_alpha   90.00
_cell.angle_beta   90.00
_cell.angle_gamma   90.00
#
_symmetry.space_group_name_H-M   'P 1'
#
loop_
_entity.id
_entity.type
_entity.pdbx_description
1 polymer ?
#
loop_
_entity_poly.entity_id
_entity_poly.type
_entity_poly.pdbx_seq_one_letter_code
_entity_poly.pdbx_strand_id
1 'polypeptide(L)'
;MKDELGQCSVCKKEHTSTNVEVTPGVFIYVCSDCLEKAKDNFIWICTSCGKHFIRPKELVINRTKDPELKKAYMLCRDMQIIQGIDMCIACDPQGIVEFMEAKRPAAKC
;
A
#
# COMPACT_ATOMS: atom_id res chain seq x y z
N MET A 1 13.74 -25.89 -1.96
CA MET A 1 12.54 -25.07 -1.73
C MET A 1 11.51 -25.52 -2.73
N LYS A 2 10.32 -25.97 -2.31
CA LYS A 2 9.21 -26.12 -3.25
C LYS A 2 8.79 -24.71 -3.65
N ASP A 3 8.73 -24.44 -4.94
CA ASP A 3 8.16 -23.20 -5.46
C ASP A 3 6.65 -23.21 -5.18
N GLU A 4 6.26 -22.81 -3.97
CA GLU A 4 4.86 -22.72 -3.59
C GLU A 4 4.22 -21.56 -4.36
N LEU A 5 3.36 -21.92 -5.31
CA LEU A 5 2.54 -20.97 -6.03
C LEU A 5 1.42 -20.47 -5.11
N GLY A 6 1.36 -19.15 -4.92
CA GLY A 6 0.29 -18.50 -4.17
C GLY A 6 -0.54 -17.59 -5.06
N GLN A 7 -1.78 -17.35 -4.65
CA GLN A 7 -2.68 -16.45 -5.35
C GLN A 7 -2.25 -14.99 -5.15
N CYS A 8 -2.14 -14.22 -6.24
CA CYS A 8 -1.75 -12.82 -6.20
C CYS A 8 -2.64 -12.01 -5.25
N SER A 9 -2.02 -11.37 -4.25
CA SER A 9 -2.69 -10.59 -3.20
C SER A 9 -3.37 -9.32 -3.72
N VAL A 10 -2.97 -8.85 -4.91
CA VAL A 10 -3.55 -7.67 -5.55
C VAL A 10 -4.73 -8.07 -6.43
N CYS A 11 -4.52 -8.79 -7.54
CA CYS A 11 -5.63 -9.06 -8.46
C CYS A 11 -6.56 -10.19 -8.03
N LYS A 12 -6.10 -11.11 -7.16
CA LYS A 12 -6.80 -12.34 -6.77
C LYS A 12 -7.22 -13.24 -7.94
N LYS A 13 -6.60 -13.08 -9.12
CA LYS A 13 -6.92 -13.83 -10.35
C LYS A 13 -5.87 -14.86 -10.70
N GLU A 14 -4.60 -14.49 -10.58
CA GLU A 14 -3.47 -15.31 -11.02
C GLU A 14 -2.76 -15.94 -9.84
N HIS A 15 -2.10 -17.07 -10.10
CA HIS A 15 -1.14 -17.67 -9.18
C HIS A 15 0.27 -17.32 -9.63
N THR A 16 1.17 -17.14 -8.68
CA THR A 16 2.55 -16.74 -8.95
C THR A 16 3.48 -17.33 -7.89
N SER A 17 4.74 -17.53 -8.25
CA SER A 17 5.81 -17.84 -7.30
C SER A 17 6.48 -16.58 -6.75
N THR A 18 6.24 -15.41 -7.34
CA THR A 18 6.82 -14.15 -6.86
C THR A 18 6.14 -13.73 -5.57
N ASN A 19 6.90 -13.80 -4.47
CA ASN A 19 6.38 -13.56 -3.14
C ASN A 19 7.41 -12.91 -2.22
N VAL A 20 6.91 -12.37 -1.11
CA VAL A 20 7.72 -11.90 0.02
C VAL A 20 7.04 -12.27 1.33
N GLU A 21 7.82 -12.71 2.31
CA GLU A 21 7.36 -12.91 3.69
C GLU A 21 7.34 -11.56 4.41
N VAL A 22 6.17 -11.11 4.86
CA VAL A 22 6.02 -9.81 5.55
C VAL A 22 6.03 -9.95 7.07
N THR A 23 5.58 -11.10 7.57
CA THR A 23 5.70 -11.55 8.95
C THR A 23 5.88 -13.07 8.92
N PRO A 24 6.43 -13.69 9.98
CA PRO A 24 6.67 -15.14 10.00
C PRO A 24 5.43 -15.94 9.59
N GLY A 25 5.52 -16.68 8.49
CA GLY A 25 4.45 -17.51 7.93
C GLY A 25 3.39 -16.75 7.10
N VAL A 26 3.52 -15.44 6.89
CA VAL A 26 2.60 -14.63 6.07
C VAL A 26 3.31 -14.16 4.81
N PHE A 27 2.89 -14.73 3.68
CA PHE A 27 3.44 -14.41 2.37
C PHE A 27 2.49 -13.54 1.56
N ILE A 28 3.04 -12.50 0.94
CA ILE A 28 2.34 -11.71 -0.07
C ILE A 28 2.85 -12.14 -1.44
N TYR A 29 1.93 -12.64 -2.27
CA TYR A 29 2.19 -13.04 -3.65
C TYR A 29 1.80 -11.91 -4.61
N VAL A 30 2.59 -11.64 -5.65
CA VAL A 30 2.30 -10.57 -6.62
C VAL A 30 2.65 -11.01 -8.04
N CYS A 31 1.64 -11.10 -8.91
CA CYS A 31 1.86 -11.47 -10.31
C CYS A 31 2.52 -10.35 -11.12
N SER A 32 3.09 -10.70 -12.28
CA SER A 32 3.78 -9.78 -13.20
C SER A 32 2.93 -8.58 -13.60
N ASP A 33 1.63 -8.78 -13.82
CA ASP A 33 0.72 -7.71 -14.22
C ASP A 33 0.50 -6.67 -13.12
N CYS A 34 0.44 -7.12 -11.86
CA CYS A 34 0.30 -6.22 -10.73
C CYS A 34 1.62 -5.50 -10.40
N LEU A 35 2.73 -6.20 -10.64
CA LEU A 35 4.06 -5.62 -10.61
C LEU A 35 4.22 -4.51 -11.66
N GLU A 36 3.81 -4.75 -12.90
CA GLU A 36 3.87 -3.74 -13.97
C GLU A 36 3.02 -2.51 -13.63
N LYS A 37 1.81 -2.72 -13.10
CA LYS A 37 0.93 -1.63 -12.64
C LYS A 37 1.57 -0.76 -11.54
N ALA A 38 2.51 -1.29 -10.76
CA ALA A 38 3.20 -0.54 -9.71
C ALA A 38 4.20 0.50 -10.26
N LYS A 39 4.49 0.50 -11.57
CA LYS A 39 5.27 1.56 -12.22
C LYS A 39 4.54 2.89 -12.19
N ASP A 40 3.26 2.90 -12.54
CA ASP A 40 2.45 4.12 -12.60
C ASP A 40 1.56 4.34 -11.37
N ASN A 41 1.45 3.33 -10.51
CA ASN A 41 0.56 3.36 -9.35
C ASN A 41 1.30 3.09 -8.05
N PHE A 42 0.90 3.78 -6.99
CA PHE A 42 1.14 3.28 -5.64
C PHE A 42 0.15 2.14 -5.36
N ILE A 43 0.70 1.02 -4.89
CA ILE A 43 -0.07 -0.13 -4.44
C ILE A 43 0.24 -0.36 -2.97
N TRP A 44 -0.77 -0.24 -2.11
CA TRP A 44 -0.67 -0.57 -0.69
C TRP A 44 -1.42 -1.86 -0.40
N ILE A 45 -0.84 -2.72 0.42
CA ILE A 45 -1.47 -3.97 0.89
C ILE A 45 -1.50 -3.96 2.41
N CYS A 46 -2.69 -4.11 2.97
CA CYS A 46 -2.85 -4.30 4.40
C CYS A 46 -2.29 -5.66 4.81
N THR A 47 -1.29 -5.69 5.67
CA THR A 47 -0.68 -6.94 6.15
C THR A 47 -1.60 -7.67 7.14
N SER A 48 -2.57 -6.97 7.76
CA SER A 48 -3.59 -7.57 8.63
C SER A 48 -4.72 -8.31 7.89
N CYS A 49 -5.30 -7.73 6.83
CA CYS A 49 -6.47 -8.33 6.13
C CYS A 49 -6.25 -8.63 4.64
N GLY A 50 -5.07 -8.33 4.09
CA GLY A 50 -4.75 -8.54 2.67
C GLY A 50 -5.47 -7.60 1.70
N LYS A 51 -6.27 -6.63 2.19
CA LYS A 51 -6.95 -5.64 1.34
C LYS A 51 -5.93 -4.72 0.71
N HIS A 52 -6.12 -4.41 -0.58
CA HIS A 52 -5.18 -3.57 -1.33
C HIS A 52 -5.83 -2.28 -1.83
N PHE A 53 -5.00 -1.27 -2.05
CA PHE A 53 -5.39 0.05 -2.56
C PHE A 53 -4.45 0.44 -3.68
N ILE A 54 -5.01 0.83 -4.83
CA ILE A 54 -4.25 1.23 -6.01
C ILE A 54 -4.62 2.67 -6.35
N ARG A 55 -3.61 3.53 -6.51
CA ARG A 55 -3.80 4.92 -6.92
C ARG A 55 -2.69 5.38 -7.87
N PRO A 56 -3.01 6.19 -8.90
CA PRO A 56 -1.97 6.77 -9.76
C PRO A 56 -0.98 7.60 -8.95
N LYS A 57 0.32 7.41 -9.19
CA LYS A 57 1.38 8.09 -8.43
C LYS A 57 1.26 9.61 -8.52
N GLU A 58 1.04 10.13 -9.73
CA GLU A 58 0.89 11.57 -9.96
C GLU A 58 -0.26 12.16 -9.16
N LEU A 59 -1.39 11.45 -9.08
CA LEU A 59 -2.55 11.89 -8.33
C LEU A 59 -2.23 12.01 -6.83
N VAL A 60 -1.54 11.02 -6.27
CA VAL A 60 -1.16 10.98 -4.85
C VAL A 60 -0.16 12.07 -4.52
N ILE A 61 0.90 12.20 -5.34
CA ILE A 61 1.94 13.23 -5.19
C ILE A 61 1.31 14.63 -5.24
N ASN A 62 0.42 14.89 -6.21
CA ASN A 62 -0.20 16.20 -6.40
C ASN A 62 -1.15 16.58 -5.26
N ARG A 63 -1.82 15.60 -4.65
CA ARG A 63 -2.76 15.82 -3.54
C ARG A 63 -2.12 15.80 -2.15
N THR A 64 -0.88 15.34 -2.03
CA THR A 64 -0.16 15.29 -0.76
C THR A 64 0.22 16.70 -0.33
N LYS A 65 -0.30 17.13 0.83
CA LYS A 65 -0.05 18.46 1.41
C LYS A 65 1.20 18.51 2.29
N ASP A 66 1.54 17.37 2.89
CA ASP A 66 2.71 17.23 3.74
C ASP A 66 4.00 17.27 2.87
N PRO A 67 4.89 18.27 3.05
CA PRO A 67 6.06 18.44 2.18
C PRO A 67 7.06 17.29 2.26
N GLU A 68 7.25 16.70 3.44
CA GLU A 68 8.20 15.61 3.65
C GLU A 68 7.68 14.32 3.00
N LEU A 69 6.40 14.01 3.22
CA LEU A 69 5.74 12.88 2.59
C LEU A 69 5.69 13.04 1.06
N LYS A 70 5.41 14.25 0.58
CA LYS A 70 5.44 14.53 -0.86
C LYS A 70 6.84 14.30 -1.44
N LYS A 71 7.89 14.75 -0.74
CA LYS A 71 9.28 14.50 -1.14
C LYS A 71 9.58 13.01 -1.19
N ALA A 72 9.15 12.24 -0.19
CA ALA A 72 9.30 10.78 -0.17
C ALA A 72 8.59 10.12 -1.36
N TYR A 73 7.35 10.51 -1.65
CA TYR A 73 6.61 9.97 -2.81
C TYR A 73 7.22 10.36 -4.16
N MET A 74 7.80 11.56 -4.28
CA MET A 74 8.54 11.95 -5.48
C MET A 74 9.77 11.06 -5.72
N LEU A 75 10.48 10.67 -4.66
CA LEU A 75 11.63 9.75 -4.78
C LEU A 75 11.23 8.35 -5.26
N CYS A 76 10.00 7.93 -4.94
CA CYS A 76 9.47 6.64 -5.39
C CYS A 76 8.75 6.69 -6.75
N ARG A 77 8.72 7.85 -7.43
CA ARG A 77 7.93 8.05 -8.66
C ARG A 77 8.27 7.01 -9.73
N ASP A 78 9.55 6.77 -9.95
CA ASP A 78 10.01 5.88 -11.02
C ASP A 78 10.31 4.45 -10.52
N MET A 79 10.03 4.16 -9.25
CA MET A 79 10.30 2.86 -8.64
C MET A 79 9.08 1.94 -8.71
N GLN A 80 9.29 0.67 -9.04
CA GLN A 80 8.22 -0.34 -9.05
C GLN A 80 8.05 -0.93 -7.63
N ILE A 81 7.27 -0.26 -6.79
CA ILE A 81 7.14 -0.59 -5.37
C ILE A 81 5.69 -0.92 -5.01
N ILE A 82 5.52 -2.00 -4.26
CA ILE A 82 4.30 -2.33 -3.53
C ILE A 82 4.61 -2.23 -2.04
N GLN A 83 3.79 -1.49 -1.30
CA GLN A 83 4.03 -1.20 0.11
C GLN A 83 3.07 -1.99 1.00
N GLY A 84 3.61 -2.66 2.01
CA GLY A 84 2.79 -3.15 3.13
C GLY A 84 2.36 -1.97 4.01
N ILE A 85 1.12 -1.98 4.48
CA ILE A 85 0.63 -1.12 5.56
C ILE A 85 0.11 -1.99 6.68
N ASP A 86 0.41 -1.65 7.94
CA ASP A 86 0.09 -2.48 9.09
C ASP A 86 -1.42 -2.70 9.21
N MET A 87 -2.18 -1.62 9.19
CA MET A 87 -3.63 -1.63 9.25
C MET A 87 -4.22 -0.69 8.20
N CYS A 88 -5.31 -1.13 7.58
CA CYS A 88 -6.12 -0.28 6.71
C CYS A 88 -7.34 0.26 7.45
N ILE A 89 -8.02 1.23 6.85
CA ILE A 89 -9.25 1.82 7.40
C ILE A 89 -10.36 0.79 7.72
N ALA A 90 -10.33 -0.39 7.10
CA ALA A 90 -11.28 -1.46 7.41
C ALA A 90 -10.87 -2.29 8.65
N CYS A 91 -9.57 -2.37 8.95
CA CYS A 91 -9.05 -3.04 10.14
C CYS A 91 -9.09 -2.12 11.36
N ASP A 92 -8.83 -0.83 11.17
CA ASP A 92 -8.81 0.16 12.24
C ASP A 92 -9.47 1.47 11.77
N PRO A 93 -10.81 1.53 11.75
CA PRO A 93 -11.53 2.76 11.44
C PRO A 93 -11.35 3.83 12.52
N GLN A 94 -11.21 3.42 13.79
CA GLN A 94 -11.15 4.32 14.94
C GLN A 94 -9.82 5.09 14.99
N GLY A 95 -8.69 4.43 14.78
CA GLY A 95 -7.38 5.08 14.74
C GLY A 95 -7.24 6.12 13.63
N ILE A 96 -7.94 5.94 12.51
CA ILE A 96 -8.02 6.96 11.44
C ILE A 96 -8.79 8.19 11.91
N VAL A 97 -9.91 8.01 12.61
CA VAL A 97 -10.70 9.12 13.17
C VAL A 97 -9.85 9.91 14.16
N GLU A 98 -9.20 9.22 15.10
CA GLU A 98 -8.34 9.84 16.12
C GLU A 98 -7.18 10.63 15.49
N PHE A 99 -6.53 10.07 14.46
CA PHE A 99 -5.49 10.78 13.72
C PHE A 99 -6.01 12.04 13.00
N MET A 100 -7.21 11.97 12.42
CA MET A 100 -7.83 13.10 11.74
C MET A 100 -8.25 14.20 12.73
N GLU A 101 -8.72 13.83 13.92
CA GLU A 101 -9.06 14.75 14.99
C GLU A 101 -7.82 15.43 15.57
N ALA A 102 -6.74 14.68 15.81
CA ALA A 102 -5.47 15.21 16.27
C ALA A 102 -4.83 16.23 15.29
N LYS A 103 -5.12 16.10 13.99
CA LYS A 103 -4.66 17.05 12.96
C LYS A 103 -5.58 18.25 12.72
N ARG A 104 -6.75 18.31 13.37
CA ARG A 104 -7.66 19.45 13.24
C ARG A 104 -7.09 20.60 14.08
N PRO A 105 -6.64 21.72 13.49
CA PRO A 105 -6.17 22.85 14.29
C PRO A 105 -7.33 23.31 15.18
N ALA A 106 -7.07 23.52 16.47
CA ALA A 106 -8.02 24.14 17.38
C ALA A 106 -8.51 25.43 16.72
N ALA A 107 -9.81 25.50 16.42
CA ALA A 107 -10.43 26.73 15.94
C ALA A 107 -10.15 27.79 17.02
N LYS A 108 -9.20 28.70 16.75
CA LYS A 108 -9.00 29.87 17.60
C LYS A 108 -10.27 30.71 17.46
N CYS A 109 -11.08 30.72 18.51
CA CYS A 109 -12.07 31.75 18.76
C CYS A 109 -11.39 33.12 18.89
#